data_AF-A0A963CUY0-F1
#
_entry.id   AF-A0A963CUY0-F1
#
_cell.length_a   1.000
_cell.length_b   1.000
_cell.length_c   1.000
_cell.angle_alpha   90.00
_cell.angle_beta   90.00
_cell.angle_gamma   90.00
#
_symmetry.space_group_name_H-M   'P 1'
#
loop_
_entity.id
_entity.type
_entity.pdbx_description
1 polymer ?
#
loop_
_entity_poly.entity_id
_entity_poly.type
_entity_poly.pdbx_seq_one_letter_code
_entity_poly.pdbx_strand_id
1 'polypeptide(L)' 'MHELPIDPDNTLIARQYALVYTPNSKRSRFPENCVQIVESLEQAMAGADAKRKLRPALVYGPSRSSEGLRLYYLVEWLSF' A
#
# COMPACT_ATOMS: atom_id res chain seq x y z
N MET A 1 -3.12 -36.97 11.61
CA MET A 1 -2.63 -35.88 10.73
C MET A 1 -3.80 -34.94 10.56
N HIS A 2 -3.79 -33.78 11.21
CA HIS A 2 -4.90 -32.83 11.14
C HIS A 2 -4.58 -31.86 10.00
N GLU A 3 -5.16 -32.13 8.84
CA GLU A 3 -5.18 -31.24 7.69
C GLU A 3 -5.99 -30.01 8.07
N LEU A 4 -5.28 -28.93 8.40
CA LEU A 4 -5.88 -27.63 8.61
C LEU A 4 -6.61 -27.24 7.33
N PRO A 5 -7.90 -26.83 7.39
CA PRO A 5 -8.54 -26.22 6.25
C PRO A 5 -7.78 -24.92 5.94
N ILE A 6 -7.04 -24.91 4.84
CA ILE A 6 -6.54 -23.68 4.25
C ILE A 6 -7.79 -22.91 3.84
N ASP A 7 -8.14 -21.88 4.60
CA ASP A 7 -9.26 -21.01 4.30
C ASP A 7 -9.17 -20.53 2.83
N PRO A 8 -10.23 -20.73 2.02
CA PRO A 8 -10.29 -20.22 0.65
C PRO A 8 -10.56 -18.71 0.60
N ASP A 9 -10.63 -18.03 1.76
CA ASP A 9 -10.50 -16.58 1.85
C ASP A 9 -9.03 -16.19 1.67
N ASN A 10 -8.49 -16.61 0.54
CA ASN A 10 -7.29 -16.09 -0.08
C ASN A 10 -7.60 -14.68 -0.61
N THR A 11 -8.26 -13.85 0.20
CA THR A 11 -8.15 -12.40 0.18
C THR A 11 -6.70 -12.10 0.51
N LEU A 12 -5.80 -12.48 -0.41
CA LEU A 12 -4.41 -12.10 -0.47
C LEU A 12 -4.47 -10.61 -0.72
N ILE A 13 -4.64 -9.88 0.36
CA ILE A 13 -4.32 -8.48 0.38
C ILE A 13 -2.80 -8.49 0.14
N ALA A 14 -2.42 -8.35 -1.13
CA ALA A 14 -1.04 -8.49 -1.54
C ALA A 14 -0.27 -7.23 -1.13
N ARG A 15 1.00 -7.41 -0.77
CA ARG A 15 1.92 -6.28 -0.66
C ARG A 15 2.15 -5.76 -2.07
N GLN A 16 1.85 -4.49 -2.29
CA GLN A 16 1.97 -3.84 -3.59
C GLN A 16 2.86 -2.62 -3.45
N TYR A 17 3.69 -2.37 -4.46
CA TYR A 17 4.47 -1.16 -4.53
C TYR A 17 3.54 0.01 -4.85
N ALA A 18 3.73 1.12 -4.15
CA ALA A 18 2.93 2.31 -4.37
C ALA A 18 3.70 3.59 -4.12
N LEU A 19 3.24 4.66 -4.74
CA LEU A 19 3.60 6.03 -4.41
C LEU A 19 2.56 6.61 -3.46
N VAL A 20 3.01 6.88 -2.24
CA VAL A 20 2.15 7.44 -1.20
C VAL A 20 2.43 8.92 -1.08
N TYR A 21 1.38 9.72 -1.27
CA TYR A 21 1.41 11.14 -0.97
C TYR A 21 1.36 11.35 0.55
N THR A 22 2.47 11.78 1.13
CA THR A 22 2.57 12.05 2.56
C THR A 22 3.11 13.45 2.81
N PRO A 23 2.23 14.46 2.97
CA PRO A 23 2.68 15.78 3.35
C PRO A 23 3.19 15.84 4.79
N ASN A 24 2.84 14.83 5.60
CA ASN A 24 3.25 14.69 6.99
C ASN A 24 3.34 13.21 7.37
N SER A 25 4.55 12.70 7.66
CA SER A 25 4.86 11.27 7.89
C SER A 25 4.22 10.61 9.11
N LYS A 26 3.28 11.26 9.81
CA LYS A 26 2.63 10.70 11.01
C LYS A 26 1.49 9.71 10.71
N ARG A 27 1.12 9.48 9.44
CA ARG A 27 0.04 8.57 9.07
C ARG A 27 0.58 7.22 8.59
N SER A 28 -0.01 6.14 9.10
CA SER A 28 0.27 4.76 8.66
C SER A 28 -0.84 4.17 7.78
N ARG A 29 -1.91 4.94 7.54
CA ARG A 29 -3.07 4.54 6.74
C ARG A 29 -3.39 5.65 5.75
N PHE A 30 -3.58 5.27 4.50
CA PHE A 30 -3.81 6.19 3.40
C PHE A 30 -5.03 5.73 2.59
N PRO A 31 -5.94 6.64 2.22
CA PRO A 31 -7.01 6.32 1.29
C PRO A 31 -6.43 6.05 -0.11
N GLU A 32 -7.15 5.30 -0.95
CA GLU A 32 -6.74 5.04 -2.34
C GLU A 32 -6.38 6.31 -3.12
N ASN A 33 -7.03 7.44 -2.82
CA ASN A 33 -6.75 8.72 -3.47
C ASN A 33 -5.33 9.27 -3.17
N CYS A 34 -4.69 8.82 -2.10
CA CYS A 34 -3.32 9.18 -1.74
C CYS A 34 -2.30 8.09 -2.07
N VAL A 35 -2.74 6.94 -2.59
CA VAL A 35 -1.90 5.77 -2.85
C VAL A 35 -2.02 5.40 -4.31
N GLN A 36 -0.94 5.63 -5.05
CA GLN A 36 -0.86 5.23 -6.45
C GLN A 36 -0.11 3.91 -6.54
N ILE A 37 -0.84 2.82 -6.77
CA ILE A 37 -0.26 1.49 -6.97
C ILE A 37 0.54 1.50 -8.28
N VAL A 38 1.71 0.89 -8.24
CA VAL A 38 2.59 0.68 -9.38
C VAL A 38 2.95 -0.80 -9.48
N GLU A 39 3.34 -1.23 -10.68
CA GLU A 39 3.59 -2.63 -10.97
C GLU A 39 4.97 -3.08 -10.48
N SER A 40 5.89 -2.15 -10.20
CA SER A 40 7.27 -2.47 -9.86
C SER A 40 7.92 -1.43 -8.95
N LEU A 41 8.92 -1.88 -8.19
CA LEU A 41 9.77 -1.05 -7.35
C LEU A 41 10.38 0.12 -8.14
N GLU A 42 10.85 -0.14 -9.35
CA GLU A 42 11.46 0.86 -10.24
C GLU A 42 10.49 1.99 -10.59
N GLN A 43 9.20 1.67 -10.85
CA GLN A 43 8.18 2.69 -11.09
C GLN A 43 7.89 3.51 -9.83
N ALA A 44 7.86 2.87 -8.65
CA ALA A 44 7.68 3.57 -7.39
C ALA A 44 8.86 4.55 -7.18
N MET A 45 10.08 4.10 -7.43
CA MET A 45 11.28 4.94 -7.32
C MET A 45 11.30 6.07 -8.35
N ALA A 46 10.99 5.79 -9.62
CA ALA A 46 10.98 6.78 -10.68
C ALA A 46 9.94 7.89 -10.45
N GLY A 47 8.80 7.56 -9.83
CA GLY A 47 7.79 8.55 -9.44
C GLY A 47 8.00 9.16 -8.05
N ALA A 48 9.06 8.78 -7.33
CA ALA A 48 9.41 9.40 -6.06
C ALA A 48 9.73 10.88 -6.29
N ASP A 49 9.01 11.76 -5.61
CA ASP A 49 9.12 13.19 -5.85
C ASP A 49 9.00 13.94 -4.52
N ALA A 50 10.14 14.44 -4.04
CA ALA A 50 10.21 15.21 -2.82
C ALA A 50 9.46 16.55 -2.92
N LYS A 51 9.38 17.17 -4.11
CA LYS A 51 8.64 18.43 -4.32
C LYS A 51 7.14 18.17 -4.21
N ARG A 52 6.68 17.05 -4.76
CA ARG A 52 5.27 16.62 -4.71
C ARG A 52 4.94 15.84 -3.44
N LYS A 53 5.89 15.65 -2.53
CA LYS A 53 5.75 14.88 -1.28
C LYS A 53 5.26 13.44 -1.53
N LEU A 54 5.67 12.88 -2.66
CA LEU A 54 5.41 11.50 -3.04
C LEU A 54 6.61 10.65 -2.60
N ARG A 55 6.35 9.70 -1.71
CA ARG A 55 7.36 8.75 -1.27
C ARG A 55 6.99 7.34 -1.73
N PRO A 56 7.94 6.59 -2.30
CA PRO A 56 7.74 5.20 -2.62
C PRO A 56 7.58 4.41 -1.33
N ALA A 57 6.60 3.53 -1.31
CA ALA A 57 6.22 2.75 -0.16
C ALA A 57 5.69 1.39 -0.58
N LEU A 58 5.89 0.40 0.27
CA LEU A 58 5.18 -0.85 0.18
C LEU A 58 3.89 -0.71 0.98
N VAL A 59 2.77 -0.98 0.34
CA VAL A 59 1.45 -0.90 0.96
C VAL A 59 0.75 -2.24 0.91
N TYR A 60 -0.18 -2.41 1.84
CA TYR A 60 -1.04 -3.58 1.95
C TYR A 60 -2.49 -3.12 1.74
N GLY A 61 -3.14 -3.64 0.71
CA GLY A 61 -4.51 -3.26 0.35
C GLY A 61 -4.91 -3.72 -1.06
N PRO A 62 -6.12 -3.35 -1.51
CA PRO A 62 -7.08 -2.48 -0.83
C PRO A 62 -7.90 -3.20 0.26
N SER A 63 -7.92 -2.66 1.48
CA SER A 63 -8.86 -3.09 2.51
C SER A 63 -10.09 -2.20 2.47
N ARG A 64 -11.27 -2.81 2.30
CA ARG A 64 -12.54 -2.07 2.17
C ARG A 64 -13.13 -1.81 3.56
N SER A 65 -13.31 -0.54 3.93
CA SER A 65 -14.08 -0.18 5.12
C SER A 65 -15.58 -0.45 4.90
N SER A 66 -16.34 -0.58 5.99
CA SER A 66 -17.80 -0.72 5.94
C SER A 66 -18.47 0.44 5.19
N GLU A 67 -17.89 1.65 5.25
CA GLU A 67 -18.35 2.82 4.48
C GLU A 67 -17.97 2.80 2.98
N GLY A 68 -17.37 1.71 2.46
CA GLY A 68 -17.04 1.56 1.05
C GLY A 68 -15.72 2.23 0.61
N LEU A 69 -14.99 2.85 1.53
CA LEU A 69 -13.68 3.44 1.26
C LEU A 69 -12.60 2.36 1.19
N ARG A 70 -11.70 2.46 0.21
CA ARG A 70 -10.50 1.60 0.15
C ARG A 70 -9.35 2.28 0.89
N LEU A 71 -8.85 1.58 1.90
CA LEU A 71 -7.72 1.99 2.71
C LEU A 71 -6.53 1.08 2.41
N TYR A 72 -5.37 1.72 2.33
CA TYR A 72 -4.09 1.07 2.21
C TYR A 72 -3.30 1.30 3.49
N TYR A 73 -2.73 0.22 3.99
CA TYR A 73 -1.87 0.23 5.16
C TYR A 73 -0.43 0.32 4.69
N LEU A 74 0.31 1.29 5.22
CA LEU A 74 1.73 1.37 4.99
C LEU A 74 2.41 0.17 5.66
N VAL A 75 3.13 -0.63 4.87
CA VAL A 75 3.98 -1.70 5.38
C VAL A 75 5.35 -1.12 5.73
N GLU A 76 5.98 -0.49 4.75
CA GLU A 76 7.30 0.13 4.91
C GLU A 76 7.52 1.23 3.85
N TRP A 77 8.39 2.18 4.17
CA TRP A 77 8.87 3.16 3.19
C TRP A 77 10.03 2.55 2.42
N LEU A 78 9.97 2.63 1.09
CA LEU A 78 11.08 2.23 0.25
C LEU A 78 12.09 3.37 0.28
N SER A 79 13.12 3.22 1.11
CA SER A 79 14.24 4.18 1.18
C SER A 79 15.45 3.56 0.50
N PHE A 80 16.21 4.39 -0.22
CA PHE A 80 17.52 4.09 -0.76
C PHE A 80 18.55 5.00 -0.10
#